data_AF-T0JZH4-F1
#
_entry.id   AF-T0JZH4-F1
#
_cell.length_a   1.000
_cell.length_b   1.000
_cell.length_c   1.000
_cell.angle_alpha   90.00
_cell.angle_beta   90.00
_cell.angle_gamma   90.00
#
_symmetry.space_group_name_H-M   'P 1'
#
loop_
_entity.id
_entity.type
_entity.pdbx_description
1 polymer ?
#
loop_
_entity_poly.entity_id
_entity_poly.type
_entity_poly.pdbx_seq_one_letter_code
_entity_poly.pdbx_strand_id
1 'polypeptide(L)'
;MFSESLVPDTGYGLYEEHFYTQISMQKLALDIHRTLSTASTRPASTPGLFTQTAKEKASHELHVAVDQLQSSLNEWQSQLMEGLQWNANQITTPIPFPGQFSASYPAPYPTPGEERMEGVMSAIGSVYFPSNQFMAQQQIATGVLPTQPASPDTILQALLRTRSSYLRCLLYRPYIYRVVHSDKLSSQDLVGAEEYLRQCVCWPIIMNPICHSKRLIHGLYFWSHNLMGILIILRLAITHPRLQAVCLSIGKKDKEEFNRPGAWNAQARQTILLCVEWFKSLVDNDGDARWCWSIIQGIYPELALSPTNMRFLPEFYPTAMPPQEG
;
A
#
# COMPACT_ATOMS: atom_id res chain seq x y z
N MET A 1 -48.51 29.78 4.89
CA MET A 1 -48.13 28.36 4.70
C MET A 1 -47.49 28.23 3.33
N PHE A 2 -46.19 28.49 3.22
CA PHE A 2 -45.42 28.08 2.04
C PHE A 2 -44.52 26.94 2.50
N SER A 3 -44.70 25.80 1.86
CA SER A 3 -44.07 24.53 2.18
C SER A 3 -42.58 24.63 1.85
N GLU A 4 -41.73 24.67 2.88
CA GLU A 4 -40.33 24.27 2.79
C GLU A 4 -40.29 22.77 2.52
N SER A 5 -39.96 22.38 1.30
CA SER A 5 -39.54 21.02 0.96
C SER A 5 -39.28 20.98 -0.53
N LEU A 6 -38.00 21.12 -0.92
CA LEU A 6 -37.39 20.50 -2.11
C LEU A 6 -35.98 21.06 -2.32
N VAL A 7 -35.02 20.64 -1.49
CA VAL A 7 -33.60 20.60 -1.91
C VAL A 7 -33.04 19.26 -1.41
N PRO A 8 -32.62 18.33 -2.29
CA PRO A 8 -31.85 17.18 -1.86
C PRO A 8 -30.41 17.63 -1.62
N ASP A 9 -30.08 17.88 -0.36
CA ASP A 9 -28.83 18.52 0.08
C ASP A 9 -27.68 17.52 0.36
N THR A 10 -27.63 16.38 -0.32
CA THR A 10 -26.78 15.24 0.11
C THR A 10 -25.52 14.97 -0.72
N GLY A 11 -25.25 15.73 -1.78
CA GLY A 11 -24.12 15.47 -2.69
C GLY A 11 -22.97 16.48 -2.65
N TYR A 12 -23.25 17.76 -2.40
CA TYR A 12 -22.24 18.81 -2.53
C TYR A 12 -21.26 18.87 -1.34
N GLY A 13 -21.72 18.54 -0.13
CA GLY A 13 -20.88 18.52 1.08
C GLY A 13 -19.69 17.57 0.92
N LEU A 14 -19.91 16.33 0.49
CA LEU A 14 -18.86 15.31 0.40
C LEU A 14 -17.67 15.72 -0.49
N TYR A 15 -17.92 16.39 -1.62
CA TYR A 15 -16.83 16.85 -2.50
C TYR A 15 -16.06 18.03 -1.90
N GLU A 16 -16.75 18.94 -1.22
CA GLU A 16 -16.12 20.05 -0.50
C GLU A 16 -15.23 19.54 0.64
N GLU A 17 -15.74 18.56 1.38
CA GLU A 17 -15.02 17.87 2.45
C GLU A 17 -13.79 17.12 1.95
N HIS A 18 -13.91 16.41 0.82
CA HIS A 18 -12.76 15.81 0.14
C HIS A 18 -11.73 16.89 -0.20
N PHE A 19 -12.14 18.03 -0.74
CA PHE A 19 -11.24 19.12 -1.10
C PHE A 19 -10.49 19.68 0.11
N TYR A 20 -11.17 20.01 1.22
CA TYR A 20 -10.52 20.46 2.45
C TYR A 20 -9.55 19.43 3.01
N THR A 21 -9.95 18.15 2.98
CA THR A 21 -9.12 17.04 3.43
C THR A 21 -7.82 16.96 2.61
N GLN A 22 -7.90 17.10 1.28
CA GLN A 22 -6.71 17.12 0.40
C GLN A 22 -5.78 18.30 0.71
N ILE A 23 -6.32 19.50 0.97
CA ILE A 23 -5.51 20.66 1.36
C ILE A 23 -4.78 20.39 2.69
N SER A 24 -5.48 19.83 3.67
CA SER A 24 -4.91 19.50 4.97
C SER A 24 -3.76 18.49 4.84
N MET A 25 -3.94 17.44 4.02
CA MET A 25 -2.86 16.49 3.71
C MET A 25 -1.66 17.13 3.03
N GLN A 26 -1.89 18.08 2.12
CA GLN A 26 -0.80 18.76 1.43
C GLN A 26 0.04 19.60 2.41
N LYS A 27 -0.61 20.24 3.39
CA LYS A 27 0.10 20.94 4.48
C LYS A 27 0.93 19.97 5.29
N LEU A 28 0.36 18.84 5.68
CA LEU A 28 1.07 17.80 6.43
C LEU A 28 2.26 17.22 5.64
N ALA A 29 2.11 17.04 4.33
CA ALA A 29 3.20 16.63 3.45
C ALA A 29 4.37 17.63 3.46
N LEU A 30 4.04 18.93 3.40
CA LEU A 30 5.03 20.01 3.47
C LEU A 30 5.72 20.05 4.84
N ASP A 31 4.96 19.84 5.93
CA ASP A 31 5.50 19.82 7.28
C ASP A 31 6.43 18.61 7.49
N ILE A 32 6.06 17.43 6.99
CA ILE A 32 6.94 16.25 6.95
C ILE A 32 8.23 16.59 6.20
N HIS A 33 8.13 17.15 5.00
CA HIS A 33 9.31 17.46 4.19
C HIS A 33 10.24 18.47 4.87
N ARG A 34 9.68 19.57 5.42
CA ARG A 34 10.45 20.59 6.13
C ARG A 34 11.13 20.03 7.37
N THR A 35 10.38 19.30 8.19
CA THR A 35 10.86 18.78 9.47
C THR A 35 11.93 17.70 9.27
N LEU A 36 11.74 16.78 8.31
CA LEU A 36 12.73 15.77 8.00
C LEU A 36 13.98 16.40 7.36
N SER A 37 13.82 17.42 6.51
CA SER A 37 14.96 18.14 5.97
C SER A 37 15.76 18.82 7.07
N THR A 38 15.12 19.53 8.02
CA THR A 38 15.83 20.20 9.10
C THR A 38 16.48 19.23 10.07
N ALA A 39 15.81 18.12 10.42
CA ALA A 39 16.37 17.07 11.26
C ALA A 39 17.56 16.37 10.60
N SER A 40 17.55 16.25 9.25
CA SER A 40 18.63 15.59 8.51
C SER A 40 19.80 16.51 8.13
N THR A 41 19.57 17.81 7.94
CA THR A 41 20.60 18.76 7.47
C THR A 41 21.24 19.60 8.56
N ARG A 42 20.80 19.49 9.83
CA ARG A 42 21.39 20.29 10.91
C ARG A 42 22.88 19.95 11.05
N PRO A 43 23.80 20.83 10.63
CA PRO A 43 25.21 20.58 10.85
C PRO A 43 25.41 20.68 12.36
N ALA A 44 26.19 19.76 12.94
CA ALA A 44 26.86 20.07 14.18
C ALA A 44 27.64 21.36 13.91
N SER A 45 27.14 22.49 14.44
CA SER A 45 27.63 23.84 14.19
C SER A 45 28.96 24.06 14.91
N THR A 46 29.94 23.22 14.62
CA THR A 46 31.33 23.31 15.04
C THR A 46 32.19 22.55 14.02
N PRO A 47 32.82 23.24 13.06
CA PRO A 47 33.74 22.59 12.14
C PRO A 47 34.97 22.14 12.92
N GLY A 48 35.11 20.83 13.16
CA GLY A 48 36.31 20.27 13.78
C GLY A 48 36.12 18.99 14.62
N LEU A 49 34.89 18.60 14.97
CA LEU A 49 34.69 17.41 15.81
C LEU A 49 33.45 16.64 15.35
N PHE A 50 33.61 15.73 14.37
CA PHE A 50 32.63 14.67 14.13
C PHE A 50 32.72 13.65 15.26
N THR A 51 32.29 14.02 16.46
CA THR A 51 32.16 13.08 17.55
C THR A 51 30.97 12.16 17.30
N GLN A 52 31.11 10.91 17.71
CA GLN A 52 30.03 9.93 17.72
C GLN A 52 28.73 10.47 18.37
N THR A 53 28.86 11.35 19.35
CA THR A 53 27.74 12.04 20.03
C THR A 53 26.90 12.92 19.11
N ALA A 54 27.45 13.52 18.05
CA ALA A 54 26.69 14.34 17.11
C ALA A 54 25.76 13.49 16.22
N LYS A 55 26.21 12.31 15.78
CA LYS A 55 25.39 11.38 15.00
C LYS A 55 24.28 10.76 15.84
N GLU A 56 24.57 10.42 17.10
CA GLU A 56 23.57 9.90 18.05
C GLU A 56 22.51 10.96 18.37
N LYS A 57 22.91 12.22 18.55
CA LYS A 57 21.96 13.33 18.73
C LYS A 57 21.07 13.54 17.51
N ALA A 58 21.61 13.54 16.29
CA ALA A 58 20.83 13.67 15.06
C ALA A 58 19.85 12.50 14.88
N SER A 59 20.27 11.28 15.22
CA SER A 59 19.38 10.10 15.26
C SER A 59 18.22 10.32 16.22
N HIS A 60 18.50 10.80 17.44
CA HIS A 60 17.46 11.06 18.43
C HIS A 60 16.48 12.16 17.98
N GLU A 61 16.99 13.27 17.43
CA GLU A 61 16.16 14.35 16.87
C GLU A 61 15.25 13.84 15.74
N LEU A 62 15.76 12.96 14.87
CA LEU A 62 14.97 12.31 13.83
C LEU A 62 13.82 11.47 14.41
N HIS A 63 14.10 10.63 15.42
CA HIS A 63 13.07 9.80 16.04
C HIS A 63 11.96 10.65 16.67
N VAL A 64 12.33 11.66 17.46
CA VAL A 64 11.36 12.59 18.07
C VAL A 64 10.52 13.31 17.01
N ALA A 65 11.16 13.79 15.94
CA ALA A 65 10.46 14.45 14.84
C ALA A 65 9.46 13.51 14.14
N VAL A 66 9.86 12.26 13.89
CA VAL A 66 8.98 11.26 13.29
C VAL A 66 7.78 10.97 14.19
N ASP A 67 7.99 10.77 15.49
CA ASP A 67 6.92 10.45 16.44
C ASP A 67 5.89 11.59 16.55
N GLN A 68 6.36 12.84 16.52
CA GLN A 68 5.49 14.02 16.49
C GLN A 68 4.65 14.06 15.20
N LEU A 69 5.28 13.90 14.04
CA LEU A 69 4.58 13.90 12.75
C LEU A 69 3.63 12.72 12.61
N GLN A 70 3.98 11.55 13.14
CA GLN A 70 3.11 10.39 13.16
C GLN A 70 1.86 10.65 14.02
N SER A 71 2.04 11.33 15.15
CA SER A 71 0.93 11.75 16.01
C SER A 71 0.01 12.72 15.26
N SER A 72 0.56 13.71 14.55
CA SER A 72 -0.22 14.63 13.71
C SER A 72 -0.96 13.93 12.56
N LEU A 73 -0.36 12.92 11.93
CA LEU A 73 -1.03 12.09 10.92
C LEU A 73 -2.20 11.29 11.50
N ASN A 74 -2.01 10.70 12.68
CA ASN A 74 -3.05 9.95 13.37
C ASN A 74 -4.20 10.87 13.82
N GLU A 75 -3.86 12.04 14.35
CA GLU A 75 -4.83 13.07 14.73
C GLU A 75 -5.65 13.52 13.52
N TRP A 76 -4.98 13.88 12.42
CA TRP A 76 -5.64 14.23 11.17
C TRP A 76 -6.60 13.14 10.69
N GLN A 77 -6.18 11.87 10.75
CA GLN A 77 -7.02 10.75 10.35
C GLN A 77 -8.25 10.58 11.26
N SER A 78 -8.09 10.84 12.56
CA SER A 78 -9.20 10.77 13.53
C SER A 78 -10.23 11.89 13.35
N GLN A 79 -9.82 13.01 12.75
CA GLN A 79 -10.67 14.16 12.47
C GLN A 79 -11.45 14.05 11.15
N LEU A 80 -11.21 12.99 10.36
CA LEU A 80 -11.99 12.75 9.14
C LEU A 80 -13.46 12.50 9.51
N MET A 81 -14.39 12.97 8.67
CA MET A 81 -15.81 12.67 8.85
C MET A 81 -16.12 11.20 8.58
N GLU A 82 -17.23 10.72 9.13
CA GLU A 82 -17.61 9.30 9.14
C GLU A 82 -17.59 8.66 7.73
N GLY A 83 -18.04 9.37 6.69
CA GLY A 83 -17.99 8.88 5.30
C GLY A 83 -16.59 8.76 4.70
N LEU A 84 -15.61 9.46 5.26
CA LEU A 84 -14.20 9.46 4.84
C LEU A 84 -13.30 8.63 5.75
N GLN A 85 -13.79 8.14 6.89
CA GLN A 85 -12.99 7.34 7.80
C GLN A 85 -12.70 5.95 7.23
N TRP A 86 -11.52 5.44 7.55
CA TRP A 86 -11.16 4.04 7.36
C TRP A 86 -10.32 3.58 8.54
N ASN A 87 -10.40 2.28 8.82
CA ASN A 87 -9.62 1.69 9.88
C ASN A 87 -8.16 1.52 9.42
N ALA A 88 -7.24 2.36 9.93
CA ALA A 88 -5.81 2.25 9.64
C ALA A 88 -5.21 0.90 10.08
N ASN A 89 -5.73 0.29 11.15
CA ASN A 89 -5.25 -1.01 11.62
C ASN A 89 -5.72 -2.16 10.71
N GLN A 90 -6.63 -1.88 9.76
CA GLN A 90 -7.10 -2.81 8.73
C GLN A 90 -6.33 -2.68 7.40
N ILE A 91 -5.23 -1.91 7.30
CA ILE A 91 -4.35 -1.91 6.12
C ILE A 91 -3.83 -3.34 5.79
N THR A 92 -3.86 -4.24 6.78
CA THR A 92 -3.53 -5.67 6.62
C THR A 92 -4.66 -6.53 6.05
N THR A 93 -5.86 -5.98 5.82
CA THR A 93 -6.98 -6.67 5.15
C THR A 93 -7.49 -5.78 4.02
N PRO A 94 -7.44 -6.22 2.76
CA PRO A 94 -8.06 -5.48 1.67
C PRO A 94 -9.58 -5.41 1.91
N ILE A 95 -10.06 -4.31 2.49
CA ILE A 95 -11.48 -4.08 2.75
C ILE A 95 -12.16 -3.93 1.37
N PRO A 96 -13.17 -4.75 1.04
CA PRO A 96 -14.03 -4.47 -0.10
C PRO A 96 -14.69 -3.09 0.10
N PHE A 97 -14.70 -2.25 -0.93
CA PHE A 97 -15.33 -0.93 -0.83
C PHE A 97 -16.79 -1.06 -0.36
N PRO A 98 -17.27 -0.21 0.56
CA PRO A 98 -18.66 -0.23 0.99
C PRO A 98 -19.55 0.08 -0.23
N GLY A 99 -20.43 -0.87 -0.60
CA GLY A 99 -21.28 -0.79 -1.79
C GLY A 99 -21.22 -2.02 -2.70
N GLN A 100 -20.28 -2.95 -2.48
CA GLN A 100 -20.16 -4.16 -3.31
C GLN A 100 -21.13 -5.30 -2.95
N PHE A 101 -22.01 -5.14 -1.97
CA PHE A 101 -22.97 -6.17 -1.56
C PHE A 101 -24.41 -5.66 -1.61
N SER A 102 -24.93 -5.43 -2.81
CA SER A 102 -26.37 -5.40 -3.11
C SER A 102 -26.61 -5.76 -4.56
N ALA A 103 -26.25 -6.98 -4.94
CA ALA A 103 -26.88 -7.63 -6.09
C ALA A 103 -27.00 -9.12 -5.74
N SER A 104 -28.14 -9.47 -5.14
CA SER A 104 -28.63 -10.84 -5.18
C SER A 104 -28.82 -11.20 -6.65
N TYR A 105 -27.81 -11.83 -7.26
CA TYR A 105 -27.99 -12.44 -8.57
C TYR A 105 -29.02 -13.57 -8.40
N PRO A 106 -30.13 -13.60 -9.15
CA PRO A 106 -30.92 -14.82 -9.25
C PRO A 106 -30.04 -15.87 -9.92
N ALA A 107 -29.89 -17.01 -9.26
CA ALA A 107 -29.16 -18.16 -9.77
C ALA A 107 -29.65 -18.52 -11.20
N PRO A 108 -28.76 -18.81 -12.15
CA PRO A 108 -29.17 -19.42 -13.41
C PRO A 108 -29.83 -20.77 -13.07
N TYR A 109 -31.02 -20.99 -13.63
CA TYR A 109 -31.79 -22.23 -13.47
C TYR A 109 -30.91 -23.49 -13.65
N PRO A 110 -31.13 -24.55 -12.85
CA PRO A 110 -30.39 -25.79 -13.01
C PRO A 110 -30.76 -26.43 -14.34
N THR A 111 -29.77 -26.63 -15.20
CA THR A 111 -29.87 -27.59 -16.32
C THR A 111 -29.78 -28.99 -15.72
N PRO A 112 -30.74 -29.89 -15.98
CA PRO A 112 -30.69 -31.24 -15.42
C PRO A 112 -29.71 -32.08 -16.23
N GLY A 113 -28.64 -32.55 -15.58
CA GLY A 113 -27.79 -33.62 -16.08
C GLY A 113 -26.33 -33.25 -16.22
N GLU A 114 -25.63 -33.06 -15.09
CA GLU A 114 -24.20 -33.35 -15.00
C GLU A 114 -23.81 -33.46 -13.51
N GLU A 115 -23.81 -34.69 -13.00
CA GLU A 115 -23.22 -35.03 -11.71
C GLU A 115 -21.68 -34.98 -11.84
N ARG A 116 -21.02 -33.95 -11.28
CA ARG A 116 -19.59 -34.05 -10.97
C ARG A 116 -19.13 -33.08 -9.87
N MET A 117 -19.07 -33.59 -8.64
CA MET A 117 -17.95 -33.44 -7.71
C MET A 117 -17.30 -32.04 -7.55
N GLU A 118 -18.06 -31.01 -7.18
CA GLU A 118 -17.50 -29.68 -6.79
C GLU A 118 -17.62 -29.38 -5.28
N GLY A 119 -18.17 -30.30 -4.47
CA GLY A 119 -18.56 -30.04 -3.08
C GLY A 119 -17.45 -29.99 -2.02
N VAL A 120 -16.16 -30.15 -2.36
CA VAL A 120 -15.10 -30.32 -1.33
C VAL A 120 -14.09 -29.18 -1.28
N MET A 121 -14.00 -28.31 -2.29
CA MET A 121 -13.02 -27.20 -2.26
C MET A 121 -13.56 -25.87 -1.72
N SER A 122 -14.87 -25.71 -1.56
CA SER A 122 -15.45 -24.43 -1.10
C SER A 122 -15.42 -24.22 0.42
N ALA A 123 -15.15 -25.25 1.22
CA ALA A 123 -15.26 -25.16 2.69
C ALA A 123 -13.95 -24.81 3.42
N ILE A 124 -12.79 -24.92 2.77
CA ILE A 124 -11.48 -24.77 3.46
C ILE A 124 -10.88 -23.37 3.27
N GLY A 125 -11.31 -22.59 2.26
CA GLY A 125 -10.78 -21.26 1.97
C GLY A 125 -11.42 -20.09 2.75
N SER A 126 -12.53 -20.32 3.45
CA SER A 126 -13.42 -19.25 3.93
C SER A 126 -12.98 -18.55 5.22
N VAL A 127 -11.94 -19.02 5.90
CA VAL A 127 -11.53 -18.47 7.21
C VAL A 127 -10.30 -17.54 7.11
N TYR A 128 -9.55 -17.59 6.01
CA TYR A 128 -8.25 -16.92 5.91
C TYR A 128 -8.16 -15.81 4.86
N PHE A 129 -9.19 -15.66 4.00
CA PHE A 129 -9.11 -14.76 2.85
C PHE A 129 -10.43 -14.00 2.68
N PRO A 130 -10.45 -12.65 2.82
CA PRO A 130 -11.61 -11.88 2.41
C PRO A 130 -11.78 -12.01 0.89
N SER A 131 -13.03 -12.16 0.45
CA SER A 131 -13.53 -12.50 -0.90
C SER A 131 -13.01 -11.69 -2.11
N ASN A 132 -12.11 -10.73 -1.90
CA ASN A 132 -11.50 -9.92 -2.96
C ASN A 132 -10.38 -10.66 -3.72
N GLN A 133 -9.71 -11.64 -3.09
CA GLN A 133 -8.67 -12.44 -3.78
C GLN A 133 -9.26 -13.32 -4.87
N PHE A 134 -10.43 -13.92 -4.64
CA PHE A 134 -11.05 -14.83 -5.61
C PHE A 134 -11.49 -14.08 -6.87
N MET A 135 -12.03 -12.87 -6.73
CA MET A 135 -12.40 -12.03 -7.88
C MET A 135 -11.18 -11.50 -8.65
N ALA A 136 -10.14 -11.02 -7.95
CA ALA A 136 -8.93 -10.54 -8.61
C ALA A 136 -8.19 -11.68 -9.34
N GLN A 137 -8.14 -12.88 -8.77
CA GLN A 137 -7.55 -14.07 -9.40
C GLN A 137 -8.41 -14.63 -10.54
N GLN A 138 -9.74 -14.67 -10.39
CA GLN A 138 -10.64 -15.09 -11.49
C GLN A 138 -10.58 -14.14 -12.68
N GLN A 139 -10.47 -12.82 -12.48
CA GLN A 139 -10.49 -11.86 -13.59
C GLN A 139 -9.17 -11.79 -14.36
N ILE A 140 -8.01 -11.98 -13.70
CA ILE A 140 -6.73 -12.18 -14.40
C ILE A 140 -6.77 -13.45 -15.27
N ALA A 141 -7.51 -14.48 -14.83
CA ALA A 141 -7.66 -15.74 -15.56
C ALA A 141 -8.76 -15.70 -16.65
N THR A 142 -9.78 -14.84 -16.52
CA THR A 142 -10.96 -14.84 -17.41
C THR A 142 -11.08 -13.62 -18.34
N GLY A 143 -10.28 -12.56 -18.12
CA GLY A 143 -10.29 -11.37 -18.98
C GLY A 143 -11.58 -10.54 -18.93
N VAL A 144 -12.50 -10.82 -18.00
CA VAL A 144 -13.78 -10.12 -17.88
C VAL A 144 -13.56 -8.78 -17.18
N LEU A 145 -13.58 -7.70 -17.98
CA LEU A 145 -13.56 -6.32 -17.49
C LEU A 145 -14.78 -6.08 -16.58
N PRO A 146 -14.67 -5.38 -15.43
CA PRO A 146 -15.84 -4.94 -14.70
C PRO A 146 -16.77 -4.15 -15.62
N THR A 147 -18.05 -4.52 -15.63
CA THR A 147 -19.09 -3.97 -16.51
C THR A 147 -19.41 -2.49 -16.24
N GLN A 148 -18.86 -1.89 -15.17
CA GLN A 148 -18.97 -0.46 -14.89
C GLN A 148 -17.66 0.15 -14.39
N PRO A 149 -17.32 1.38 -14.82
CA PRO A 149 -16.21 2.14 -14.29
C PRO A 149 -16.43 2.49 -12.80
N ALA A 150 -15.35 2.62 -12.03
CA ALA A 150 -15.44 3.02 -10.63
C ALA A 150 -16.13 4.38 -10.47
N SER A 151 -17.01 4.53 -9.47
CA SER A 151 -17.67 5.80 -9.19
C SER A 151 -16.66 6.89 -8.79
N PRO A 152 -16.94 8.18 -9.04
CA PRO A 152 -16.07 9.28 -8.62
C PRO A 152 -15.72 9.24 -7.12
N ASP A 153 -16.69 8.92 -6.25
CA ASP A 153 -16.48 8.85 -4.80
C ASP A 153 -15.51 7.73 -4.42
N THR A 154 -15.62 6.57 -5.10
CA THR A 154 -14.71 5.44 -4.91
C THR A 154 -13.28 5.83 -5.31
N ILE A 155 -13.13 6.57 -6.41
CA ILE A 155 -11.84 7.10 -6.88
C ILE A 155 -11.25 8.10 -5.87
N LEU A 156 -12.06 9.04 -5.37
CA LEU A 156 -11.63 10.04 -4.40
C LEU A 156 -11.23 9.41 -3.06
N GLN A 157 -11.98 8.42 -2.58
CA GLN A 157 -11.65 7.69 -1.36
C GLN A 157 -10.36 6.87 -1.52
N ALA A 158 -10.19 6.19 -2.65
CA ALA A 158 -8.96 5.45 -2.94
C ALA A 158 -7.74 6.36 -3.04
N LEU A 159 -7.89 7.52 -3.68
CA LEU A 159 -6.86 8.56 -3.75
C LEU A 159 -6.49 9.07 -2.37
N LEU A 160 -7.49 9.37 -1.53
CA LEU A 160 -7.29 9.85 -0.16
C LEU A 160 -6.49 8.83 0.68
N ARG A 161 -6.91 7.57 0.67
CA ARG A 161 -6.22 6.48 1.38
C ARG A 161 -4.81 6.26 0.87
N THR A 162 -4.62 6.26 -0.45
CA THR A 162 -3.30 6.09 -1.05
C THR A 162 -2.37 7.25 -0.69
N ARG A 163 -2.86 8.49 -0.70
CA ARG A 163 -2.06 9.64 -0.25
C ARG A 163 -1.67 9.49 1.21
N SER A 164 -2.53 8.94 2.06
CA SER A 164 -2.20 8.72 3.47
C SER A 164 -1.06 7.70 3.62
N SER A 165 -1.13 6.58 2.91
CA SER A 165 -0.03 5.60 2.84
C SER A 165 1.25 6.21 2.28
N TYR A 166 1.15 7.06 1.25
CA TYR A 166 2.29 7.80 0.72
C TYR A 166 2.93 8.74 1.74
N LEU A 167 2.14 9.50 2.51
CA LEU A 167 2.68 10.37 3.57
C LEU A 167 3.42 9.57 4.64
N ARG A 168 2.88 8.41 5.03
CA ARG A 168 3.58 7.50 5.94
C ARG A 168 4.86 6.96 5.32
N CYS A 169 4.86 6.62 4.02
CA CYS A 169 6.09 6.27 3.31
C CYS A 169 7.11 7.42 3.38
N LEU A 170 6.72 8.67 3.09
CA LEU A 170 7.62 9.82 3.22
C LEU A 170 8.19 9.95 4.63
N LEU A 171 7.33 9.80 5.64
CA LEU A 171 7.69 9.91 7.04
C LEU A 171 8.75 8.89 7.46
N TYR A 172 8.57 7.63 7.08
CA TYR A 172 9.46 6.54 7.48
C TYR A 172 10.63 6.29 6.50
N ARG A 173 10.67 6.98 5.36
CA ARG A 173 11.74 6.84 4.36
C ARG A 173 13.17 7.00 4.91
N PRO A 174 13.46 7.92 5.86
CA PRO A 174 14.80 8.02 6.44
C PRO A 174 15.31 6.71 7.07
N TYR A 175 14.42 5.87 7.61
CA TYR A 175 14.82 4.60 8.22
C TYR A 175 15.26 3.57 7.20
N ILE A 176 14.61 3.50 6.03
CA ILE A 176 15.09 2.66 4.92
C ILE A 176 16.48 3.10 4.49
N TYR A 177 16.70 4.41 4.34
CA TYR A 177 18.02 4.93 3.99
C TYR A 177 19.07 4.50 5.02
N ARG A 178 18.78 4.62 6.32
CA ARG A 178 19.67 4.19 7.40
C ARG A 178 19.94 2.68 7.37
N VAL A 179 18.92 1.84 7.24
CA VAL A 179 19.10 0.37 7.18
C VAL A 179 20.00 -0.04 6.03
N VAL A 180 19.88 0.63 4.87
CA VAL A 180 20.68 0.33 3.68
C VAL A 180 22.11 0.89 3.78
N HIS A 181 22.32 2.07 4.38
CA HIS A 181 23.60 2.80 4.27
C HIS A 181 24.39 2.95 5.57
N SER A 182 23.75 2.85 6.75
CA SER A 182 24.41 3.09 8.03
C SER A 182 24.95 1.80 8.64
N ASP A 183 26.19 1.81 9.12
CA ASP A 183 26.78 0.66 9.83
C ASP A 183 26.27 0.48 11.26
N LYS A 184 25.81 1.58 11.87
CA LYS A 184 25.23 1.59 13.22
C LYS A 184 23.73 1.76 13.10
N LEU A 185 22.99 0.73 13.48
CA LEU A 185 21.52 0.73 13.49
C LEU A 185 21.02 0.68 14.92
N SER A 186 20.11 1.58 15.26
CA SER A 186 19.34 1.49 16.50
C SER A 186 18.18 0.52 16.33
N SER A 187 17.62 0.02 17.43
CA SER A 187 16.37 -0.75 17.39
C SER A 187 15.22 0.07 16.78
N GLN A 188 15.17 1.37 17.07
CA GLN A 188 14.18 2.29 16.50
C GLN A 188 14.31 2.43 14.98
N ASP A 189 15.53 2.33 14.42
CA ASP A 189 15.72 2.33 12.96
C ASP A 189 15.07 1.13 12.30
N LEU A 190 15.18 -0.05 12.93
CA LEU A 190 14.58 -1.28 12.42
C LEU A 190 13.05 -1.22 12.51
N VAL A 191 12.50 -0.69 13.60
CA VAL A 191 11.05 -0.48 13.76
C VAL A 191 10.52 0.51 12.72
N GLY A 192 11.23 1.62 12.49
CA GLY A 192 10.85 2.60 11.48
C GLY A 192 10.94 2.04 10.05
N ALA A 193 11.93 1.20 9.76
CA ALA A 193 12.04 0.52 8.48
C ALA A 193 10.95 -0.53 8.27
N GLU A 194 10.58 -1.26 9.33
CA GLU A 194 9.43 -2.16 9.33
C GLU A 194 8.15 -1.40 8.98
N GLU A 195 7.90 -0.26 9.63
CA GLU A 195 6.71 0.54 9.38
C GLU A 195 6.69 1.05 7.92
N TYR A 196 7.81 1.51 7.38
CA TYR A 196 7.90 1.88 5.96
C TYR A 196 7.48 0.73 5.03
N LEU A 197 7.99 -0.49 5.28
CA LEU A 197 7.68 -1.67 4.48
C LEU A 197 6.21 -2.09 4.57
N ARG A 198 5.57 -1.90 5.73
CA ARG A 198 4.11 -2.10 5.88
C ARG A 198 3.31 -1.08 5.08
N GLN A 199 3.81 0.15 4.94
CA GLN A 199 3.15 1.19 4.15
C GLN A 199 3.36 1.05 2.64
N CYS A 200 4.30 0.22 2.19
CA CYS A 200 4.56 -0.01 0.76
C CYS A 200 3.53 -0.92 0.08
N VAL A 201 2.69 -1.64 0.82
CA VAL A 201 1.84 -2.69 0.27
C VAL A 201 0.37 -2.27 0.16
N CYS A 202 -0.35 -2.87 -0.80
CA CYS A 202 -1.81 -2.77 -0.96
C CYS A 202 -2.36 -1.35 -1.10
N TRP A 203 -1.71 -0.50 -1.90
CA TRP A 203 -2.20 0.84 -2.18
C TRP A 203 -3.55 0.81 -2.93
N PRO A 204 -4.61 1.48 -2.45
CA PRO A 204 -5.93 1.39 -3.09
C PRO A 204 -5.98 1.79 -4.57
N ILE A 205 -5.11 2.71 -5.02
CA ILE A 205 -5.07 3.12 -6.43
C ILE A 205 -4.71 2.00 -7.41
N ILE A 206 -3.93 1.00 -6.99
CA ILE A 206 -3.52 -0.13 -7.83
C ILE A 206 -4.45 -1.34 -7.67
N MET A 207 -5.47 -1.23 -6.82
CA MET A 207 -6.42 -2.30 -6.54
C MET A 207 -7.71 -2.15 -7.34
N ASN A 208 -8.45 -3.24 -7.51
CA ASN A 208 -9.78 -3.21 -8.10
C ASN A 208 -10.75 -2.42 -7.19
N PRO A 209 -11.67 -1.59 -7.76
CA PRO A 209 -11.89 -1.36 -9.19
C PRO A 209 -11.01 -0.25 -9.80
N ILE A 210 -10.30 0.49 -8.96
CA ILE A 210 -9.60 1.73 -9.31
C ILE A 210 -8.53 1.54 -10.39
N CYS A 211 -7.84 0.41 -10.39
CA CYS A 211 -6.82 0.10 -11.39
C CYS A 211 -7.34 0.10 -12.85
N HIS A 212 -8.65 -0.04 -13.07
CA HIS A 212 -9.30 0.08 -14.38
C HIS A 212 -9.62 1.53 -14.75
N SER A 213 -9.84 2.38 -13.75
CA SER A 213 -10.11 3.82 -13.91
C SER A 213 -8.84 4.68 -13.83
N LYS A 214 -7.64 4.08 -13.94
CA LYS A 214 -6.36 4.77 -13.71
C LYS A 214 -6.10 6.00 -14.59
N ARG A 215 -6.71 6.09 -15.78
CA ARG A 215 -6.63 7.27 -16.65
C ARG A 215 -7.42 8.48 -16.12
N LEU A 216 -8.38 8.24 -15.23
CA LEU A 216 -9.15 9.29 -14.55
C LEU A 216 -8.43 9.78 -13.28
N ILE A 217 -7.34 9.14 -12.90
CA ILE A 217 -6.59 9.48 -11.69
C ILE A 217 -5.67 10.64 -12.02
N HIS A 218 -5.89 11.77 -11.35
CA HIS A 218 -5.04 12.94 -11.50
C HIS A 218 -3.61 12.67 -10.99
N GLY A 219 -2.62 13.25 -11.68
CA GLY A 219 -1.21 13.14 -11.29
C GLY A 219 -0.59 11.80 -11.64
N LEU A 220 -0.89 11.24 -12.81
CA LEU A 220 -0.40 9.92 -13.22
C LEU A 220 1.13 9.81 -13.18
N TYR A 221 1.85 10.88 -13.58
CA TYR A 221 3.30 11.01 -13.43
C TYR A 221 3.75 10.75 -11.98
N PHE A 222 3.11 11.41 -11.03
CA PHE A 222 3.43 11.29 -9.60
C PHE A 222 3.20 9.87 -9.10
N TRP A 223 2.07 9.25 -9.46
CA TRP A 223 1.78 7.88 -9.04
C TRP A 223 2.74 6.87 -9.66
N SER A 224 3.04 7.00 -10.95
CA SER A 224 4.00 6.12 -11.65
C SER A 224 5.38 6.14 -10.99
N HIS A 225 5.90 7.31 -10.63
CA HIS A 225 7.20 7.41 -9.94
C HIS A 225 7.17 6.78 -8.54
N ASN A 226 6.08 6.97 -7.78
CA ASN A 226 5.95 6.40 -6.45
C ASN A 226 5.78 4.88 -6.48
N LEU A 227 4.99 4.34 -7.40
CA LEU A 227 4.83 2.90 -7.58
C LEU A 227 6.14 2.24 -8.05
N MET A 228 6.90 2.91 -8.92
CA MET A 228 8.25 2.47 -9.29
C MET A 228 9.18 2.48 -8.07
N GLY A 229 9.13 3.53 -7.24
CA GLY A 229 9.88 3.60 -5.98
C GLY A 229 9.56 2.44 -5.04
N ILE A 230 8.28 2.10 -4.86
CA ILE A 230 7.84 0.93 -4.08
C ILE A 230 8.43 -0.35 -4.65
N LEU A 231 8.36 -0.56 -5.97
CA LEU A 231 8.93 -1.74 -6.62
C LEU A 231 10.44 -1.88 -6.38
N ILE A 232 11.18 -0.77 -6.39
CA ILE A 232 12.61 -0.74 -6.07
C ILE A 232 12.84 -1.15 -4.61
N ILE A 233 12.10 -0.56 -3.66
CA ILE A 233 12.25 -0.89 -2.23
C ILE A 233 11.89 -2.34 -1.96
N LEU A 234 10.81 -2.86 -2.56
CA LEU A 234 10.43 -4.27 -2.42
C LEU A 234 11.51 -5.19 -3.01
N ARG A 235 12.15 -4.83 -4.13
CA ARG A 235 13.29 -5.60 -4.65
C ARG A 235 14.47 -5.58 -3.67
N LEU A 236 14.80 -4.40 -3.15
CA LEU A 236 15.87 -4.26 -2.16
C LEU A 236 15.57 -5.06 -0.89
N ALA A 237 14.31 -5.16 -0.48
CA ALA A 237 13.91 -5.94 0.68
C ALA A 237 14.17 -7.45 0.51
N ILE A 238 14.22 -7.93 -0.73
CA ILE A 238 14.58 -9.31 -1.07
C ILE A 238 16.10 -9.48 -1.12
N THR A 239 16.81 -8.52 -1.73
CA THR A 239 18.24 -8.68 -2.04
C THR A 239 19.19 -8.18 -0.95
N HIS A 240 18.75 -7.23 -0.12
CA HIS A 240 19.58 -6.59 0.90
C HIS A 240 19.46 -7.31 2.25
N PRO A 241 20.53 -7.90 2.80
CA PRO A 241 20.46 -8.77 3.97
C PRO A 241 19.79 -8.12 5.19
N ARG A 242 20.04 -6.83 5.43
CA ARG A 242 19.45 -6.13 6.59
C ARG A 242 17.96 -5.84 6.40
N LEU A 243 17.50 -5.58 5.17
CA LEU A 243 16.07 -5.39 4.92
C LEU A 243 15.35 -6.74 4.95
N GLN A 244 16.00 -7.81 4.49
CA GLN A 244 15.48 -9.16 4.62
C GLN A 244 15.28 -9.55 6.10
N ALA A 245 16.20 -9.17 6.99
CA ALA A 245 16.02 -9.34 8.43
C ALA A 245 14.82 -8.56 8.99
N VAL A 246 14.54 -7.36 8.47
CA VAL A 246 13.33 -6.60 8.82
C VAL A 246 12.06 -7.32 8.32
N CYS A 247 12.07 -7.86 7.09
CA CYS A 247 10.97 -8.67 6.57
C CYS A 247 10.71 -9.93 7.42
N LEU A 248 11.75 -10.59 7.90
CA LEU A 248 11.61 -11.72 8.84
C LEU A 248 10.97 -11.30 10.17
N SER A 249 11.34 -10.13 10.69
CA SER A 249 10.71 -9.55 11.90
C SER A 249 9.22 -9.29 11.68
N ILE A 250 8.85 -8.74 10.52
CA ILE A 250 7.45 -8.54 10.13
C ILE A 250 6.69 -9.88 10.14
N GLY A 251 7.26 -10.92 9.51
CA GLY A 251 6.66 -12.25 9.45
C GLY A 251 6.45 -12.89 10.83
N LYS A 252 7.39 -12.68 11.77
CA LYS A 252 7.25 -13.15 13.15
C LYS A 252 6.08 -12.46 13.86
N LYS A 253 5.98 -11.13 13.79
CA LYS A 253 4.86 -10.38 14.38
C LYS A 253 3.52 -10.75 13.75
N ASP A 254 3.47 -10.90 12.43
CA ASP A 254 2.26 -11.36 11.73
C ASP A 254 1.77 -12.71 12.28
N LYS A 255 2.68 -13.64 12.62
CA LYS A 255 2.36 -14.92 13.25
C LYS A 255 1.99 -14.80 14.73
N GLU A 256 2.83 -14.13 15.51
CA GLU A 256 2.76 -14.13 16.98
C GLU A 256 1.72 -13.15 17.55
N GLU A 257 1.61 -11.96 16.95
CA GLU A 257 0.74 -10.89 17.43
C GLU A 257 -0.64 -10.92 16.76
N PHE A 258 -0.68 -11.20 15.45
CA PHE A 258 -1.90 -11.09 14.65
C PHE A 258 -2.53 -12.43 14.26
N ASN A 259 -1.87 -13.55 14.55
CA ASN A 259 -2.28 -14.90 14.13
C ASN A 259 -2.59 -15.01 12.61
N ARG A 260 -1.75 -14.35 11.80
CA ARG A 260 -1.86 -14.25 10.33
C ARG A 260 -0.51 -14.55 9.65
N PRO A 261 0.01 -15.78 9.77
CA PRO A 261 1.33 -16.12 9.23
C PRO A 261 1.40 -15.86 7.72
N GLY A 262 2.42 -15.11 7.29
CA GLY A 262 2.67 -14.82 5.87
C GLY A 262 1.77 -13.76 5.24
N ALA A 263 0.92 -13.07 6.01
CA ALA A 263 0.00 -12.05 5.48
C ALA A 263 0.75 -10.93 4.74
N TRP A 264 1.75 -10.31 5.36
CA TRP A 264 2.52 -9.26 4.69
C TRP A 264 3.25 -9.77 3.44
N ASN A 265 3.79 -11.00 3.46
CA ASN A 265 4.45 -11.59 2.29
C ASN A 265 3.47 -11.73 1.11
N ALA A 266 2.25 -12.23 1.36
CA ALA A 266 1.20 -12.29 0.35
C ALA A 266 0.82 -10.90 -0.19
N GLN A 267 0.71 -9.91 0.69
CA GLN A 267 0.42 -8.52 0.31
C GLN A 267 1.53 -7.88 -0.53
N ALA A 268 2.79 -8.10 -0.17
CA ALA A 268 3.94 -7.60 -0.91
C ALA A 268 4.00 -8.20 -2.32
N ARG A 269 3.80 -9.52 -2.44
CA ARG A 269 3.72 -10.22 -3.74
C ARG A 269 2.57 -9.68 -4.60
N GLN A 270 1.40 -9.50 -4.01
CA GLN A 270 0.24 -8.93 -4.71
C GLN A 270 0.52 -7.50 -5.17
N THR A 271 1.16 -6.68 -4.33
CA THR A 271 1.54 -5.30 -4.67
C THR A 271 2.48 -5.26 -5.87
N ILE A 272 3.49 -6.14 -5.91
CA ILE A 272 4.40 -6.24 -7.06
C ILE A 272 3.62 -6.55 -8.34
N LEU A 273 2.72 -7.54 -8.32
CA LEU A 273 1.91 -7.91 -9.48
C LEU A 273 1.04 -6.76 -9.96
N LEU A 274 0.32 -6.10 -9.05
CA LEU A 274 -0.57 -4.99 -9.37
C LEU A 274 0.19 -3.78 -9.93
N CYS A 275 1.36 -3.46 -9.36
CA CYS A 275 2.22 -2.41 -9.89
C CYS A 275 2.75 -2.76 -11.29
N VAL A 276 3.22 -3.98 -11.51
CA VAL A 276 3.69 -4.42 -12.83
C VAL A 276 2.57 -4.30 -13.87
N GLU A 277 1.37 -4.74 -13.54
CA GLU A 277 0.21 -4.64 -14.42
C GLU A 277 -0.19 -3.19 -14.68
N TRP A 278 -0.10 -2.32 -13.67
CA TRP A 278 -0.32 -0.89 -13.81
C TRP A 278 0.58 -0.28 -14.90
N PHE A 279 1.87 -0.58 -14.91
CA PHE A 279 2.79 -0.04 -15.92
C PHE A 279 2.56 -0.65 -17.30
N LYS A 280 2.37 -1.98 -17.39
CA LYS A 280 2.09 -2.66 -18.67
C LYS A 280 0.89 -2.06 -19.38
N SER A 281 -0.18 -1.79 -18.64
CA SER A 281 -1.42 -1.24 -19.19
C SER A 281 -1.34 0.25 -19.55
N LEU A 282 -0.25 0.95 -19.21
CA LEU A 282 -0.01 2.36 -19.56
C LEU A 282 1.11 2.56 -20.59
N VAL A 283 1.95 1.55 -20.85
CA VAL A 283 3.18 1.64 -21.66
C VAL A 283 2.98 2.24 -23.06
N ASP A 284 1.83 1.98 -23.68
CA ASP A 284 1.52 2.46 -25.03
C ASP A 284 1.02 3.91 -25.03
N ASN A 285 0.46 4.38 -23.92
CA ASN A 285 -0.30 5.63 -23.84
C ASN A 285 0.37 6.72 -23.02
N ASP A 286 1.32 6.37 -22.15
CA ASP A 286 1.98 7.29 -21.23
C ASP A 286 3.51 7.13 -21.30
N GLY A 287 4.20 8.22 -21.65
CA GLY A 287 5.65 8.21 -21.87
C GLY A 287 6.44 7.94 -20.58
N ASP A 288 5.96 8.45 -19.45
CA ASP A 288 6.60 8.26 -18.15
C ASP A 288 6.43 6.82 -17.67
N ALA A 289 5.23 6.24 -17.79
CA ALA A 289 4.98 4.84 -17.50
C ALA A 289 5.81 3.93 -18.39
N ARG A 290 6.04 4.29 -19.66
CA ARG A 290 6.94 3.57 -20.55
C ARG A 290 8.39 3.60 -20.08
N TRP A 291 8.87 4.76 -19.63
CA TRP A 291 10.20 4.87 -19.06
C TRP A 291 10.33 4.06 -17.76
N CYS A 292 9.39 4.19 -16.83
CA CYS A 292 9.33 3.39 -15.60
C CYS A 292 9.30 1.89 -15.92
N TRP A 293 8.52 1.47 -16.92
CA TRP A 293 8.43 0.09 -17.36
C TRP A 293 9.79 -0.47 -17.80
N SER A 294 10.57 0.30 -18.56
CA SER A 294 11.92 -0.12 -18.99
C SER A 294 12.86 -0.41 -17.82
N ILE A 295 12.76 0.36 -16.73
CA ILE A 295 13.52 0.13 -15.50
C ILE A 295 13.00 -1.13 -14.79
N ILE A 296 11.68 -1.26 -14.67
CA ILE A 296 11.03 -2.39 -13.97
C ILE A 296 11.37 -3.72 -14.64
N GLN A 297 11.48 -3.76 -15.97
CA GLN A 297 11.94 -4.95 -16.70
C GLN A 297 13.33 -5.42 -16.27
N GLY A 298 14.22 -4.49 -15.90
CA GLY A 298 15.55 -4.83 -15.35
C GLY A 298 15.51 -5.29 -13.89
N ILE A 299 14.56 -4.78 -13.10
CA ILE A 299 14.41 -5.12 -11.67
C ILE A 299 13.68 -6.46 -11.48
N TYR A 300 12.68 -6.73 -12.30
CA TYR A 300 11.83 -7.94 -12.28
C TYR A 300 11.77 -8.60 -13.68
N PRO A 301 12.91 -9.10 -14.20
CA PRO A 301 12.95 -9.74 -15.52
C PRO A 301 12.00 -10.96 -15.61
N GLU A 302 11.80 -11.67 -14.52
CA GLU A 302 10.90 -12.82 -14.42
C GLU A 302 9.43 -12.47 -14.75
N LEU A 303 8.97 -11.26 -14.38
CA LEU A 303 7.60 -10.80 -14.63
C LEU A 303 7.44 -10.11 -15.99
N ALA A 304 8.56 -9.71 -16.61
CA ALA A 304 8.59 -9.15 -17.95
C ALA A 304 8.40 -10.23 -19.03
N LEU A 305 8.95 -11.42 -18.81
CA LEU A 305 8.97 -12.52 -19.80
C LEU A 305 7.73 -13.44 -19.74
N SER A 306 7.09 -13.58 -18.58
CA SER A 306 5.91 -14.44 -18.43
C SER A 306 4.94 -13.89 -17.37
N PRO A 307 3.88 -13.14 -17.76
CA PRO A 307 2.99 -12.44 -16.83
C PRO A 307 2.23 -13.36 -15.87
N THR A 308 2.02 -14.63 -16.22
CA THR A 308 1.25 -15.61 -15.44
C THR A 308 2.12 -16.44 -14.49
N ASN A 309 3.45 -16.28 -14.52
CA ASN A 309 4.34 -17.18 -13.80
C ASN A 309 4.60 -16.71 -12.36
N MET A 310 3.56 -16.77 -11.53
CA MET A 310 3.62 -16.41 -10.11
C MET A 310 4.56 -17.29 -9.27
N ARG A 311 5.03 -18.42 -9.82
CA ARG A 311 6.00 -19.32 -9.17
C ARG A 311 7.38 -18.68 -8.99
N PHE A 312 7.69 -17.62 -9.73
CA PHE A 312 8.97 -16.92 -9.64
C PHE A 312 8.91 -15.63 -8.81
N LEU A 313 7.77 -15.31 -8.20
CA LEU A 313 7.71 -14.18 -7.29
C LEU A 313 8.57 -14.46 -6.06
N PRO A 314 9.51 -13.57 -5.72
CA PRO A 314 10.40 -13.80 -4.59
C PRO A 314 9.62 -13.94 -3.28
N GLU A 315 9.99 -14.93 -2.48
CA GLU A 315 9.57 -14.97 -1.08
C GLU A 315 10.45 -14.03 -0.28
N PHE A 316 9.84 -13.12 0.47
CA PHE A 316 10.58 -12.22 1.36
C PHE A 316 11.10 -12.95 2.60
N TYR A 317 10.42 -14.03 2.99
CA TYR A 317 10.83 -14.95 4.05
C TYR A 317 10.13 -16.31 3.88
N PRO A 318 10.73 -17.41 4.37
CA PRO A 318 10.11 -18.73 4.34
C PRO A 318 8.80 -18.72 5.13
N THR A 319 7.71 -19.21 4.54
CA THR A 319 6.42 -19.31 5.25
C THR A 319 6.40 -20.49 6.23
N ALA A 320 7.26 -21.49 5.99
CA ALA A 320 7.61 -22.54 6.94
C ALA A 320 8.97 -22.18 7.58
N MET A 321 8.95 -21.70 8.83
CA MET A 321 10.18 -21.65 9.62
C MET A 321 10.61 -23.10 9.89
N PRO A 322 11.90 -23.47 9.73
CA PRO A 322 12.36 -24.80 10.10
C PRO A 322 12.03 -25.05 11.57
N PRO A 323 11.65 -26.28 11.95
CA PRO A 323 11.45 -26.62 13.35
C PRO A 323 12.75 -26.25 14.08
N GLN A 324 12.64 -25.47 15.16
CA GLN A 324 13.78 -25.24 16.04
C GLN A 324 14.17 -26.61 16.59
N GLU A 325 15.31 -27.14 16.15
CA GLU A 325 15.95 -28.27 16.80
C GLU A 325 16.26 -27.83 18.24
N GLY A 326 15.65 -28.55 19.19
CA GLY A 326 15.91 -28.41 20.62
C GLY A 326 17.18 -29.11 21.05
#